data_AF-A0A6G1J3D9-F1
#
_entry.id   AF-A0A6G1J3D9-F1
#
_cell.length_a   1.000
_cell.length_b   1.000
_cell.length_c   1.000
_cell.angle_alpha   90.00
_cell.angle_beta   90.00
_cell.angle_gamma   90.00
#
_symmetry.space_group_name_H-M   'P 1'
#
loop_
_entity.id
_entity.type
_entity.pdbx_description
1 polymer ?
#
loop_
_entity_poly.entity_id
_entity_poly.type
_entity_poly.pdbx_seq_one_letter_code
_entity_poly.pdbx_strand_id
1 'polypeptide(L)'
;MDTQQEEMEVVDASDLSLKSLPVAFDPTTLNMANLINTPQNKRLYQATQTLKTLINDLVDYQLAHPKPLKPSTREEIDKERKILREIGVKERRVYTQLSVVKALYRQSVLKVREEKAKTADDRAVDDALILGLHNLKYEEQSLRSEIAAAENYDHQYTKLPLIPVEEFLEKFPELVNSSEHDLMIARIDHESQERNELEAFRREKHVRKQVLIAEVKKGKEKLTNLDSMVEKFVEAAEPIKKVLATEE
;
A
#
# COMPACT_ATOMS: atom_id res chain seq x y z
N MET A 1 -29.95 6.89 11.32
CA MET A 1 -29.59 8.27 10.95
C MET A 1 -28.11 8.22 10.64
N ASP A 2 -27.76 7.55 9.55
CA ASP A 2 -27.64 8.13 8.20
C ASP A 2 -26.25 8.70 8.01
N THR A 3 -25.32 7.81 7.67
CA THR A 3 -24.12 8.17 6.92
C THR A 3 -24.01 7.15 5.81
N GLN A 4 -24.37 7.63 4.63
CA GLN A 4 -24.41 6.91 3.37
C GLN A 4 -23.02 6.37 3.05
N GLN A 5 -22.99 5.09 2.68
CA GLN A 5 -21.87 4.50 1.97
C GLN A 5 -21.76 5.24 0.63
N GLU A 6 -20.75 6.08 0.46
CA GLU A 6 -20.32 6.50 -0.87
C GLU A 6 -19.77 5.26 -1.57
N GLU A 7 -20.63 4.61 -2.36
CA GLU A 7 -20.22 3.68 -3.39
C GLU A 7 -19.28 4.42 -4.33
N MET A 8 -18.00 4.14 -4.16
CA MET A 8 -16.95 4.51 -5.09
C MET A 8 -17.26 3.75 -6.39
N GLU A 9 -17.93 4.43 -7.32
CA GLU A 9 -18.18 3.97 -8.68
C GLU A 9 -16.82 3.76 -9.35
N VAL A 10 -16.30 2.55 -9.22
CA VAL A 10 -15.15 2.07 -9.97
C VAL A 10 -15.61 2.07 -11.42
N VAL A 11 -15.30 3.15 -12.14
CA VAL A 11 -15.49 3.21 -13.59
C VAL A 11 -14.64 2.11 -14.18
N ASP A 12 -15.30 1.01 -14.50
CA ASP A 12 -14.72 -0.20 -15.03
C ASP A 12 -14.00 0.16 -16.35
N ALA A 13 -12.70 -0.11 -16.41
CA ALA A 13 -11.86 0.22 -17.57
C ALA A 13 -12.27 -0.55 -18.85
N SER A 14 -13.29 -1.41 -18.75
CA SER A 14 -13.94 -2.15 -19.82
C SER A 14 -14.92 -1.31 -20.65
N ASP A 15 -15.39 -0.15 -20.16
CA ASP A 15 -16.37 0.71 -20.87
C ASP A 15 -15.73 1.70 -21.86
N LEU A 16 -14.40 1.68 -21.97
CA LEU A 16 -13.67 2.20 -23.13
C LEU A 16 -13.68 1.15 -24.27
N SER A 17 -14.83 0.54 -24.51
CA SER A 17 -15.10 -0.11 -25.78
C SER A 17 -14.84 0.92 -26.86
N LEU A 18 -13.86 0.64 -27.74
CA LEU A 18 -13.59 1.40 -28.94
C LEU A 18 -14.93 1.55 -29.67
N LYS A 19 -15.62 2.69 -29.44
CA LYS A 19 -16.81 3.08 -30.19
C LYS A 19 -16.49 2.74 -31.63
N SER A 20 -17.26 1.82 -32.21
CA SER A 20 -17.02 1.32 -33.55
C SER A 20 -16.69 2.50 -34.44
N LEU A 21 -15.45 2.52 -34.94
CA LEU A 21 -15.01 3.61 -35.81
C LEU A 21 -16.05 3.69 -36.93
N PRO A 22 -16.65 4.86 -37.19
CA PRO A 22 -17.70 4.98 -38.18
C PRO A 22 -17.21 4.41 -39.51
N VAL A 23 -17.87 3.35 -39.97
CA VAL A 23 -17.46 2.51 -41.10
C VAL A 23 -17.47 3.29 -42.44
N ALA A 24 -18.04 4.49 -42.45
CA ALA A 24 -17.91 5.45 -43.54
C ALA A 24 -17.34 6.77 -43.00
N PHE A 25 -16.01 6.85 -42.95
CA PHE A 25 -15.34 8.15 -42.89
C PHE A 25 -15.45 8.79 -44.28
N ASP A 26 -16.44 9.68 -44.44
CA ASP A 26 -16.62 10.42 -45.68
C ASP A 26 -15.72 11.68 -45.62
N PRO A 27 -14.58 11.72 -46.34
CA PRO A 27 -13.58 12.79 -46.21
C PRO A 27 -14.10 14.17 -46.63
N THR A 28 -15.25 14.20 -47.28
CA THR A 28 -15.96 15.41 -47.72
C THR A 28 -16.69 16.14 -46.58
N THR A 29 -17.01 15.44 -45.49
CA THR A 29 -17.71 16.00 -44.32
C THR A 29 -16.77 16.66 -43.30
N LEU A 30 -15.45 16.48 -43.44
CA LEU A 30 -14.47 17.07 -42.56
C LEU A 30 -14.28 18.57 -42.82
N ASN A 31 -15.02 19.37 -42.07
CA ASN A 31 -14.76 20.79 -42.01
C ASN A 31 -13.62 21.06 -41.01
N MET A 32 -12.38 21.17 -41.50
CA MET A 32 -11.18 21.39 -40.69
C MET A 32 -11.30 22.62 -39.77
N ALA A 33 -12.11 23.61 -40.16
CA ALA A 33 -12.40 24.79 -39.35
C ALA A 33 -13.05 24.45 -37.99
N ASN A 34 -13.85 23.39 -37.92
CA ASN A 34 -14.60 23.00 -36.72
C ASN A 34 -13.75 22.18 -35.74
N LEU A 35 -12.66 21.57 -36.20
CA LEU A 35 -11.76 20.74 -35.37
C LEU A 35 -10.70 21.56 -34.63
N ILE A 36 -10.48 22.81 -35.03
CA ILE A 36 -9.44 23.65 -34.44
C ILE A 36 -10.04 24.40 -33.25
N ASN A 37 -9.81 23.93 -32.03
CA ASN A 37 -10.35 24.56 -30.83
C ASN A 37 -9.50 25.75 -30.33
N THR A 38 -8.18 25.69 -30.50
CA THR A 38 -7.24 26.68 -29.95
C THR A 38 -7.31 28.02 -30.71
N PRO A 39 -7.41 29.17 -30.03
CA PRO A 39 -7.61 30.48 -30.68
C PRO A 39 -6.47 30.87 -31.63
N GLN A 40 -5.23 30.47 -31.32
CA GLN A 40 -4.06 30.80 -32.16
C GLN A 40 -4.02 29.96 -33.44
N ASN A 41 -4.41 28.69 -33.33
CA ASN A 41 -4.50 27.79 -34.48
C ASN A 41 -5.66 28.19 -35.39
N LYS A 42 -6.78 28.71 -34.83
CA LYS A 42 -7.87 29.33 -35.62
C LYS A 42 -7.35 30.52 -36.44
N ARG A 43 -6.58 31.42 -35.83
CA ARG A 43 -5.96 32.57 -36.53
C ARG A 43 -4.99 32.13 -37.62
N LEU A 44 -4.14 31.14 -37.33
CA LEU A 44 -3.22 30.57 -38.32
C LEU A 44 -3.99 29.95 -39.49
N TYR A 45 -5.05 29.19 -39.22
CA TYR A 45 -5.89 28.59 -40.25
C TYR A 45 -6.56 29.64 -41.14
N GLN A 46 -7.11 30.72 -40.56
CA GLN A 46 -7.66 31.82 -41.34
C GLN A 46 -6.57 32.49 -42.21
N ALA A 47 -5.37 32.69 -41.66
CA ALA A 47 -4.24 33.26 -42.39
C ALA A 47 -3.75 32.36 -43.55
N THR A 48 -3.84 31.03 -43.41
CA THR A 48 -3.50 30.08 -44.49
C THR A 48 -4.59 30.00 -45.54
N GLN A 49 -5.88 30.08 -45.17
CA GLN A 49 -6.96 30.14 -46.16
C GLN A 49 -6.88 31.42 -47.01
N THR A 50 -6.62 32.56 -46.37
CA THR A 50 -6.42 33.83 -47.10
C THR A 50 -5.16 33.81 -47.98
N LEU A 51 -4.09 33.12 -47.57
CA LEU A 51 -2.94 32.89 -48.45
C LEU A 51 -3.32 32.04 -49.67
N LYS A 52 -4.10 30.97 -49.45
CA LYS A 52 -4.58 30.09 -50.52
C LYS A 52 -5.41 30.85 -51.55
N THR A 53 -6.35 31.70 -51.11
CA THR A 53 -7.15 32.51 -52.04
C THR A 53 -6.27 33.48 -52.83
N LEU A 54 -5.32 34.16 -52.19
CA LEU A 54 -4.40 35.08 -52.89
C LEU A 54 -3.50 34.37 -53.92
N ILE A 55 -3.08 33.14 -53.64
CA ILE A 55 -2.31 32.32 -54.59
C ILE A 55 -3.18 31.90 -55.78
N ASN A 56 -4.40 31.43 -55.52
CA ASN A 56 -5.34 31.10 -56.60
C ASN A 56 -5.62 32.32 -57.49
N ASP A 57 -5.89 33.49 -56.88
CA ASP A 57 -6.10 34.75 -57.60
C ASP A 57 -4.90 35.20 -58.45
N LEU A 58 -3.68 34.81 -58.06
CA LEU A 58 -2.45 35.05 -58.83
C LEU A 58 -2.37 34.09 -60.01
N VAL A 59 -2.57 32.80 -59.75
CA VAL A 59 -2.52 31.73 -60.77
C VAL A 59 -3.60 31.94 -61.82
N ASP A 60 -4.84 32.21 -61.43
CA ASP A 60 -5.95 32.48 -62.33
C ASP A 60 -5.67 33.70 -63.22
N TYR A 61 -5.06 34.73 -62.66
CA TYR A 61 -4.66 35.93 -63.41
C TYR A 61 -3.52 35.66 -64.41
N GLN A 62 -2.56 34.79 -64.05
CA GLN A 62 -1.49 34.36 -64.94
C GLN A 62 -2.01 33.45 -66.08
N LEU A 63 -2.98 32.58 -65.79
CA LEU A 63 -3.63 31.73 -66.79
C LEU A 63 -4.48 32.55 -67.77
N ALA A 64 -5.16 33.59 -67.30
CA ALA A 64 -5.95 34.49 -68.12
C ALA A 64 -5.09 35.36 -69.07
N HIS A 65 -3.81 35.55 -68.77
CA HIS A 65 -2.88 36.39 -69.55
C HIS A 65 -1.59 35.61 -69.92
N PRO A 66 -1.66 34.68 -70.89
CA PRO A 66 -0.47 33.94 -71.32
C PRO A 66 0.56 34.88 -71.98
N LYS A 67 1.85 34.63 -71.71
CA LYS A 67 2.95 35.44 -72.26
C LYS A 67 3.00 35.32 -73.80
N PRO A 68 2.97 36.43 -74.56
CA PRO A 68 3.11 36.37 -76.01
C PRO A 68 4.55 36.03 -76.42
N LEU A 69 4.72 35.26 -77.51
CA LEU A 69 6.04 34.75 -77.94
C LEU A 69 6.96 35.84 -78.52
N LYS A 70 6.43 36.90 -79.15
CA LYS A 70 7.14 38.11 -79.59
C LYS A 70 6.15 39.28 -79.75
N PRO A 71 6.19 40.32 -78.91
CA PRO A 71 5.32 41.49 -79.09
C PRO A 71 5.82 42.31 -80.30
N SER A 72 4.95 42.54 -81.29
CA SER A 72 5.33 43.20 -82.56
C SER A 72 4.79 44.64 -82.63
N THR A 73 3.71 44.94 -81.89
CA THR A 73 3.03 46.23 -81.91
C THR A 73 3.27 47.02 -80.61
N ARG A 74 3.44 48.35 -80.68
CA ARG A 74 3.63 49.20 -79.49
C ARG A 74 2.52 49.07 -78.44
N GLU A 75 1.28 48.90 -78.88
CA GLU A 75 0.13 48.67 -77.99
C GLU A 75 0.19 47.33 -77.24
N GLU A 76 0.76 46.30 -77.86
CA GLU A 76 0.97 44.99 -77.23
C GLU A 76 2.02 45.07 -76.12
N ILE A 77 3.10 45.84 -76.37
CA ILE A 77 4.17 46.10 -75.38
C ILE A 77 3.62 46.84 -74.16
N ASP A 78 2.74 47.83 -74.36
CA ASP A 78 2.14 48.59 -73.25
C ASP A 78 1.10 47.77 -72.46
N LYS A 79 0.37 46.86 -73.12
CA LYS A 79 -0.53 45.89 -72.45
C LYS A 79 0.27 44.88 -71.62
N GLU A 80 1.36 44.34 -72.17
CA GLU A 80 2.25 43.41 -71.45
C GLU A 80 2.86 44.07 -70.20
N ARG A 81 3.31 45.33 -70.31
CA ARG A 81 3.82 46.10 -69.16
C ARG A 81 2.77 46.30 -68.06
N LYS A 82 1.49 46.47 -68.41
CA LYS A 82 0.40 46.57 -67.42
C LYS A 82 0.16 45.24 -66.72
N ILE A 83 0.10 44.14 -67.48
CA ILE A 83 -0.07 42.78 -66.96
C ILE A 83 1.07 42.43 -65.98
N LEU A 84 2.32 42.71 -66.36
CA LEU A 84 3.49 42.46 -65.50
C LEU A 84 3.45 43.27 -64.19
N ARG A 85 2.95 44.52 -64.23
CA ARG A 85 2.77 45.33 -63.00
C ARG A 85 1.71 44.72 -62.09
N GLU A 86 0.59 44.27 -62.64
CA GLU A 86 -0.50 43.65 -61.87
C GLU A 86 -0.07 42.32 -61.25
N ILE A 87 0.69 41.50 -62.00
CA ILE A 87 1.35 40.29 -61.46
C ILE A 87 2.26 40.66 -60.29
N GLY A 88 3.15 41.64 -60.45
CA GLY A 88 4.04 42.06 -59.37
C GLY A 88 3.33 42.62 -58.13
N VAL A 89 2.15 43.24 -58.28
CA VAL A 89 1.31 43.65 -57.14
C VAL A 89 0.71 42.43 -56.42
N LYS A 90 0.18 41.45 -57.16
CA LYS A 90 -0.38 40.22 -56.60
C LYS A 90 0.70 39.36 -55.92
N GLU A 91 1.89 39.24 -56.51
CA GLU A 91 3.05 38.56 -55.92
C GLU A 91 3.46 39.19 -54.59
N ARG A 92 3.56 40.52 -54.53
CA ARG A 92 3.86 41.22 -53.27
C ARG A 92 2.82 40.93 -52.19
N ARG A 93 1.53 40.90 -52.52
CA ARG A 93 0.45 40.54 -51.57
C ARG A 93 0.64 39.12 -51.03
N VAL A 94 0.94 38.15 -51.91
CA VAL A 94 1.24 36.77 -51.50
C VAL A 94 2.45 36.72 -50.56
N TYR A 95 3.55 37.42 -50.87
CA TYR A 95 4.73 37.45 -50.02
C TYR A 95 4.46 38.08 -48.65
N THR A 96 3.69 39.17 -48.60
CA THR A 96 3.31 39.79 -47.32
C THR A 96 2.46 38.84 -46.48
N GLN A 97 1.48 38.18 -47.08
CA GLN A 97 0.63 37.22 -46.37
C GLN A 97 1.41 35.99 -45.90
N LEU A 98 2.36 35.51 -46.70
CA LEU A 98 3.25 34.42 -46.33
C LEU A 98 4.08 34.76 -45.09
N SER A 99 4.54 36.01 -44.96
CA SER A 99 5.29 36.46 -43.78
C SER A 99 4.44 36.41 -42.50
N VAL A 100 3.16 36.79 -42.59
CA VAL A 100 2.18 36.73 -41.49
C VAL A 100 1.93 35.29 -41.07
N VAL A 101 1.70 34.38 -42.03
CA VAL A 101 1.50 32.94 -41.75
C VAL A 101 2.72 32.36 -41.03
N LYS A 102 3.93 32.67 -41.50
CA LYS A 102 5.17 32.19 -40.85
C LYS A 102 5.31 32.69 -39.42
N ALA A 103 4.93 33.94 -39.14
CA ALA A 103 4.96 34.50 -37.79
C ALA A 103 3.94 33.82 -36.86
N LEU A 104 2.70 33.66 -37.32
CA LEU A 104 1.64 32.97 -36.56
C LEU A 104 1.98 31.50 -36.30
N TYR A 105 2.61 30.81 -37.26
CA TYR A 105 3.07 29.44 -37.09
C TYR A 105 4.11 29.33 -35.98
N ARG A 106 5.13 30.21 -35.98
CA ARG A 106 6.13 30.23 -34.90
C ARG A 106 5.49 30.50 -33.54
N GLN A 107 4.54 31.42 -33.47
CA GLN A 107 3.83 31.72 -32.24
C GLN A 107 3.04 30.51 -31.71
N SER A 108 2.36 29.77 -32.59
CA SER A 108 1.65 28.54 -32.23
C SER A 108 2.62 27.48 -31.67
N VAL A 109 3.75 27.26 -32.36
CA VAL A 109 4.77 26.28 -31.91
C VAL A 109 5.34 26.63 -30.53
N LEU A 110 5.62 27.92 -30.28
CA LEU A 110 6.13 28.37 -28.98
C LEU A 110 5.11 28.11 -27.87
N LYS A 111 3.84 28.39 -28.10
CA LYS A 111 2.81 28.19 -27.09
C LYS A 111 2.52 26.73 -26.80
N VAL A 112 2.58 25.87 -27.81
CA VAL A 112 2.53 24.41 -27.58
C VAL A 112 3.71 23.95 -26.72
N ARG A 113 4.90 24.53 -26.89
CA ARG A 113 6.05 24.22 -26.03
C ARG A 113 5.86 24.73 -24.60
N GLU A 114 5.32 25.94 -24.43
CA GLU A 114 5.00 26.51 -23.12
C GLU A 114 3.95 25.66 -22.39
N GLU A 115 2.87 25.25 -23.06
CA GLU A 115 1.85 24.39 -22.48
C GLU A 115 2.42 23.03 -22.08
N LYS A 116 3.26 22.42 -22.94
CA LYS A 116 3.95 21.17 -22.61
C LYS A 116 4.88 21.30 -21.39
N ALA A 117 5.60 22.41 -21.28
CA ALA A 117 6.46 22.68 -20.12
C ALA A 117 5.62 22.78 -18.84
N LYS A 118 4.55 23.58 -18.87
CA LYS A 118 3.63 23.72 -17.72
C LYS A 118 3.04 22.39 -17.28
N THR A 119 2.52 21.59 -18.22
CA THR A 119 1.96 20.27 -17.88
C THR A 119 3.03 19.30 -17.35
N ALA A 120 4.28 19.44 -17.78
CA ALA A 120 5.38 18.65 -17.23
C ALA A 120 5.75 19.08 -15.80
N ASP A 121 5.76 20.39 -15.54
CA ASP A 121 6.01 20.94 -14.20
C ASP A 121 4.90 20.53 -13.22
N ASP A 122 3.63 20.66 -13.62
CA ASP A 122 2.48 20.24 -12.82
C ASP A 122 2.53 18.73 -12.52
N ARG A 123 2.86 17.90 -13.52
CA ARG A 123 3.05 16.45 -13.32
C ARG A 123 4.17 16.14 -12.33
N ALA A 124 5.29 16.87 -12.39
CA ALA A 124 6.39 16.64 -11.47
C ALA A 124 6.02 16.97 -10.02
N VAL A 125 5.18 17.99 -9.81
CA VAL A 125 4.62 18.32 -8.49
C VAL A 125 3.68 17.21 -8.03
N ASP A 126 2.79 16.72 -8.89
CA ASP A 126 1.87 15.62 -8.56
C ASP A 126 2.64 14.35 -8.17
N ASP A 127 3.68 13.99 -8.93
CA ASP A 127 4.52 12.83 -8.64
C ASP A 127 5.22 12.95 -7.27
N ALA A 128 5.67 14.15 -6.91
CA ALA A 128 6.27 14.41 -5.61
C ALA A 128 5.25 14.29 -4.46
N LEU A 129 4.01 14.77 -4.67
CA LEU A 129 2.92 14.64 -3.70
C LEU A 129 2.49 13.17 -3.52
N ILE A 130 2.40 12.41 -4.61
CA ILE A 130 2.10 10.98 -4.60
C ILE A 130 3.16 10.23 -3.77
N LEU A 131 4.44 10.54 -3.96
CA LEU A 131 5.51 9.95 -3.14
C LEU A 131 5.35 10.31 -1.66
N GLY A 132 5.04 11.57 -1.35
CA GLY A 132 4.76 12.01 0.03
C GLY A 132 3.59 11.26 0.66
N LEU A 133 2.49 11.08 -0.07
CA LEU A 133 1.32 10.32 0.35
C LEU A 133 1.68 8.85 0.63
N HIS A 134 2.46 8.22 -0.24
CA HIS A 134 2.90 6.85 -0.03
C HIS A 134 3.71 6.70 1.25
N ASN A 135 4.66 7.60 1.51
CA ASN A 135 5.45 7.57 2.74
C ASN A 135 4.57 7.64 3.99
N LEU A 136 3.59 8.56 4.02
CA LEU A 136 2.66 8.69 5.14
C LEU A 136 1.78 7.45 5.31
N LYS A 137 1.32 6.85 4.21
CA LYS A 137 0.52 5.62 4.26
C LYS A 137 1.32 4.43 4.81
N TYR A 138 2.59 4.34 4.46
CA TYR A 138 3.48 3.32 5.04
C TYR A 138 3.69 3.52 6.54
N GLU A 139 3.89 4.78 6.96
CA GLU A 139 4.01 5.11 8.38
C GLU A 139 2.73 4.77 9.15
N GLU A 140 1.57 5.15 8.63
CA GLU A 140 0.27 4.80 9.22
C GLU A 140 0.10 3.28 9.36
N GLN A 141 0.40 2.53 8.31
CA GLN A 141 0.28 1.07 8.34
C GLN A 141 1.24 0.45 9.36
N SER A 142 2.49 0.94 9.45
CA SER A 142 3.46 0.49 10.45
C SER A 142 2.95 0.74 11.86
N LEU A 143 2.52 1.97 12.15
CA LEU A 143 1.99 2.34 13.46
C LEU A 143 0.75 1.53 13.83
N ARG A 144 -0.19 1.33 12.90
CA ARG A 144 -1.36 0.46 13.12
C ARG A 144 -0.95 -0.98 13.44
N SER A 145 0.07 -1.50 12.75
CA SER A 145 0.55 -2.86 13.02
C SER A 145 1.23 -2.97 14.39
N GLU A 146 1.98 -1.95 14.81
CA GLU A 146 2.61 -1.89 16.13
C GLU A 146 1.57 -1.76 17.26
N ILE A 147 0.56 -0.91 17.06
CA ILE A 147 -0.57 -0.79 18.01
C ILE A 147 -1.30 -2.12 18.13
N ALA A 148 -1.65 -2.76 17.00
CA ALA A 148 -2.31 -4.07 17.03
C ALA A 148 -1.45 -5.15 17.71
N ALA A 149 -0.13 -5.11 17.54
CA ALA A 149 0.79 -6.02 18.23
C ALA A 149 0.84 -5.74 19.74
N ALA A 150 0.80 -4.48 20.15
CA ALA A 150 0.79 -4.08 21.56
C ALA A 150 -0.55 -4.41 22.24
N GLU A 151 -1.69 -4.18 21.58
CA GLU A 151 -3.02 -4.49 22.09
C GLU A 151 -3.26 -6.00 22.23
N ASN A 152 -2.75 -6.80 21.27
CA ASN A 152 -2.84 -8.26 21.31
C ASN A 152 -1.69 -8.91 22.07
N TYR A 153 -0.91 -8.13 22.82
CA TYR A 153 0.18 -8.69 23.61
C TYR A 153 -0.39 -9.63 24.68
N ASP A 154 0.04 -10.88 24.61
CA ASP A 154 -0.42 -11.94 25.50
C ASP A 154 0.20 -11.77 26.91
N HIS A 155 -0.50 -11.05 27.76
CA HIS A 155 -0.06 -10.81 29.13
C HIS A 155 -0.20 -12.07 29.99
N GLN A 156 0.92 -12.57 30.52
CA GLN A 156 0.96 -13.81 31.31
C GLN A 156 0.04 -13.81 32.52
N TYR A 157 -0.21 -12.65 33.16
CA TYR A 157 -1.08 -12.54 34.33
C TYR A 157 -2.54 -12.88 34.03
N THR A 158 -3.00 -12.71 32.78
CA THR A 158 -4.39 -13.04 32.38
C THR A 158 -4.67 -14.53 32.37
N LYS A 159 -3.63 -15.36 32.25
CA LYS A 159 -3.70 -16.83 32.26
C LYS A 159 -3.54 -17.43 33.65
N LEU A 160 -3.22 -16.60 34.65
CA LEU A 160 -2.97 -17.08 36.00
C LEU A 160 -4.32 -17.44 36.66
N PRO A 161 -4.49 -18.66 37.20
CA PRO A 161 -5.67 -18.98 37.98
C PRO A 161 -5.57 -18.24 39.32
N LEU A 162 -6.28 -17.12 39.42
CA LEU A 162 -6.37 -16.24 40.58
C LEU A 162 -7.71 -16.46 41.28
N ILE A 163 -7.75 -16.37 42.61
CA ILE A 163 -8.98 -16.27 43.40
C ILE A 163 -9.88 -15.15 42.84
N PRO A 164 -11.21 -15.36 42.68
CA PRO A 164 -12.15 -14.33 42.23
C PRO A 164 -12.05 -13.03 43.05
N VAL A 165 -12.40 -11.89 42.43
CA VAL A 165 -12.30 -10.58 43.09
C VAL A 165 -13.13 -10.53 44.38
N GLU A 166 -14.34 -11.10 44.36
CA GLU A 166 -15.26 -11.12 45.50
C GLU A 166 -14.61 -11.83 46.71
N GLU A 167 -14.10 -13.04 46.51
CA GLU A 167 -13.43 -13.84 47.55
C GLU A 167 -12.15 -13.16 48.06
N PHE A 168 -11.42 -12.44 47.20
CA PHE A 168 -10.24 -11.68 47.61
C PHE A 168 -10.59 -10.48 48.49
N LEU A 169 -11.64 -9.73 48.15
CA LEU A 169 -12.09 -8.57 48.91
C LEU A 169 -12.69 -8.96 50.27
N GLU A 170 -13.27 -10.17 50.39
CA GLU A 170 -13.69 -10.72 51.68
C GLU A 170 -12.50 -10.95 52.62
N LYS A 171 -11.37 -11.42 52.09
CA LYS A 171 -10.13 -11.62 52.87
C LYS A 171 -9.41 -10.31 53.17
N PHE A 172 -9.46 -9.34 52.25
CA PHE A 172 -8.77 -8.06 52.36
C PHE A 172 -9.72 -6.88 52.13
N PRO A 173 -10.58 -6.54 53.11
CA PRO A 173 -11.56 -5.46 52.98
C PRO A 173 -10.92 -4.06 52.90
N GLU A 174 -9.66 -3.91 53.30
CA GLU A 174 -8.92 -2.64 53.25
C GLU A 174 -8.63 -2.19 51.80
N LEU A 175 -8.59 -3.14 50.86
CA LEU A 175 -8.24 -2.87 49.46
C LEU A 175 -9.45 -2.49 48.59
N VAL A 176 -10.68 -2.51 49.13
CA VAL A 176 -11.93 -2.23 48.39
C VAL A 176 -11.93 -0.88 47.67
N ASN A 177 -11.23 0.13 48.21
CA ASN A 177 -11.17 1.47 47.63
C ASN A 177 -9.93 1.72 46.74
N SER A 178 -9.11 0.69 46.49
CA SER A 178 -7.91 0.83 45.65
C SER A 178 -8.23 0.75 44.16
N SER A 179 -7.30 1.22 43.32
CA SER A 179 -7.42 1.15 41.85
C SER A 179 -7.45 -0.30 41.37
N GLU A 180 -8.11 -0.59 40.24
CA GLU A 180 -8.16 -1.94 39.65
C GLU A 180 -6.76 -2.51 39.41
N HIS A 181 -5.80 -1.67 39.01
CA HIS A 181 -4.42 -2.07 38.82
C HIS A 181 -3.76 -2.51 40.14
N ASP A 182 -3.95 -1.73 41.21
CA ASP A 182 -3.38 -2.00 42.53
C ASP A 182 -4.01 -3.25 43.14
N LEU A 183 -5.33 -3.44 42.95
CA LEU A 183 -6.05 -4.66 43.30
C LEU A 183 -5.47 -5.89 42.61
N MET A 184 -5.18 -5.80 41.30
CA MET A 184 -4.60 -6.91 40.56
C MET A 184 -3.20 -7.26 41.06
N ILE A 185 -2.35 -6.26 41.35
CA ILE A 185 -1.01 -6.49 41.93
C ILE A 185 -1.13 -7.20 43.27
N ALA A 186 -1.97 -6.68 44.19
CA ALA A 186 -2.16 -7.28 45.50
C ALA A 186 -2.68 -8.72 45.42
N ARG A 187 -3.57 -9.02 44.46
CA ARG A 187 -4.07 -10.38 44.20
C ARG A 187 -2.95 -11.32 43.73
N ILE A 188 -2.10 -10.89 42.81
CA ILE A 188 -0.97 -11.68 42.32
C ILE A 188 0.03 -11.95 43.44
N ASP A 189 0.32 -10.95 44.26
CA ASP A 189 1.27 -11.07 45.38
C ASP A 189 0.77 -12.05 46.44
N HIS A 190 -0.52 -11.97 46.80
CA HIS A 190 -1.15 -12.91 47.72
C HIS A 190 -1.08 -14.36 47.21
N GLU A 191 -1.44 -14.60 45.95
CA GLU A 191 -1.35 -15.92 45.32
C GLU A 191 0.08 -16.45 45.26
N SER A 192 1.04 -15.57 44.99
CA SER A 192 2.47 -15.92 45.02
C SER A 192 2.90 -16.38 46.41
N GLN A 193 2.48 -15.67 47.47
CA GLN A 193 2.74 -16.04 48.86
C GLN A 193 2.11 -17.40 49.21
N GLU A 194 0.81 -17.59 48.93
CA GLU A 194 0.12 -18.86 49.19
C GLU A 194 0.79 -20.04 48.46
N ARG A 195 1.19 -19.86 47.19
CA ARG A 195 1.88 -20.91 46.42
C ARG A 195 3.26 -21.24 46.97
N ASN A 196 4.02 -20.23 47.38
CA ASN A 196 5.34 -20.43 47.98
C ASN A 196 5.24 -21.20 49.30
N GLU A 197 4.26 -20.88 50.14
CA GLU A 197 3.97 -21.61 51.37
C GLU A 197 3.56 -23.06 51.09
N LEU A 198 2.62 -23.28 50.15
CA LEU A 198 2.21 -24.63 49.74
C LEU A 198 3.37 -25.46 49.19
N GLU A 199 4.28 -24.85 48.42
CA GLU A 199 5.47 -25.52 47.92
C GLU A 199 6.46 -25.84 49.05
N ALA A 200 6.63 -24.94 50.02
CA ALA A 200 7.45 -25.21 51.21
C ALA A 200 6.89 -26.39 52.02
N PHE A 201 5.58 -26.41 52.27
CA PHE A 201 4.91 -27.53 52.93
C PHE A 201 5.04 -28.83 52.12
N ARG A 202 4.87 -28.78 50.80
CA ARG A 202 5.07 -29.94 49.91
C ARG A 202 6.49 -30.49 50.03
N ARG A 203 7.50 -29.62 50.04
CA ARG A 203 8.91 -30.00 50.20
C ARG A 203 9.15 -30.62 51.58
N GLU A 204 8.66 -30.03 52.65
CA GLU A 204 8.79 -30.57 54.00
C GLU A 204 8.16 -31.98 54.12
N LYS A 205 6.93 -32.14 53.63
CA LYS A 205 6.24 -33.45 53.61
C LYS A 205 7.00 -34.47 52.76
N HIS A 206 7.56 -34.05 51.62
CA HIS A 206 8.38 -34.94 50.79
C HIS A 206 9.63 -35.42 51.54
N VAL A 207 10.35 -34.51 52.20
CA VAL A 207 11.52 -34.85 53.02
C VAL A 207 11.12 -35.82 54.13
N ARG A 208 10.04 -35.53 54.87
CA ARG A 208 9.56 -36.40 55.95
C ARG A 208 9.16 -37.79 55.44
N LYS A 209 8.54 -37.87 54.25
CA LYS A 209 8.23 -39.13 53.59
C LYS A 209 9.51 -39.92 53.27
N GLN A 210 10.56 -39.27 52.75
CA GLN A 210 11.83 -39.94 52.44
C GLN A 210 12.51 -40.47 53.70
N VAL A 211 12.48 -39.71 54.81
CA VAL A 211 13.00 -40.16 56.11
C VAL A 211 12.27 -41.42 56.58
N LEU A 212 10.93 -41.42 56.56
CA LEU A 212 10.13 -42.58 56.96
C LEU A 212 10.39 -43.80 56.05
N ILE A 213 10.55 -43.59 54.74
CA ILE A 213 10.89 -44.68 53.81
C ILE A 213 12.26 -45.29 54.16
N ALA A 214 13.26 -44.45 54.48
CA ALA A 214 14.58 -44.90 54.89
C ALA A 214 14.54 -45.67 56.22
N GLU A 215 13.74 -45.22 57.20
CA GLU A 215 13.54 -45.91 58.47
C GLU A 215 12.87 -47.28 58.27
N VAL A 216 11.81 -47.35 57.47
CA VAL A 216 11.14 -48.61 57.14
C VAL A 216 12.08 -49.55 56.40
N LYS A 217 12.88 -49.05 55.45
CA LYS A 217 13.89 -49.85 54.74
C LYS A 217 14.92 -50.42 55.71
N LYS A 218 15.46 -49.60 56.62
CA LYS A 218 16.39 -50.04 57.67
C LYS A 218 15.74 -51.06 58.62
N GLY A 219 14.47 -50.89 58.95
CA GLY A 219 13.69 -51.85 59.73
C GLY A 219 13.55 -53.20 59.02
N LYS A 220 13.23 -53.19 57.72
CA LYS A 220 13.19 -54.40 56.88
C LYS A 220 14.54 -55.09 56.81
N GLU A 221 15.63 -54.35 56.58
CA GLU A 221 16.99 -54.91 56.56
C GLU A 221 17.38 -55.55 57.91
N LYS A 222 17.00 -54.94 59.03
CA LYS A 222 17.19 -55.54 60.35
C LYS A 222 16.37 -56.81 60.55
N LEU A 223 15.11 -56.83 60.09
CA LEU A 223 14.24 -58.00 60.19
C LEU A 223 14.78 -59.16 59.33
N THR A 224 15.19 -58.89 58.10
CA THR A 224 15.82 -59.91 57.23
C THR A 224 17.12 -60.44 57.83
N ASN A 225 17.90 -59.58 58.50
CA ASN A 225 19.10 -60.02 59.21
C ASN A 225 18.73 -60.92 60.41
N LEU A 226 17.69 -60.57 61.17
CA LEU A 226 17.21 -61.40 62.28
C LEU A 226 16.68 -62.75 61.78
N ASP A 227 15.89 -62.77 60.70
CA ASP A 227 15.42 -64.00 60.05
C ASP A 227 16.62 -64.89 59.68
N SER A 228 17.66 -64.34 59.06
CA SER A 228 18.88 -65.10 58.74
C SER A 228 19.64 -65.62 59.98
N MET A 229 19.58 -64.91 61.11
CA MET A 229 20.18 -65.37 62.37
C MET A 229 19.35 -66.48 63.02
N VAL A 230 18.02 -66.39 62.94
CA VAL A 230 17.12 -67.43 63.42
C VAL A 230 17.26 -68.70 62.60
N GLU A 231 17.33 -68.60 61.27
CA GLU A 231 17.62 -69.75 60.40
C GLU A 231 18.91 -70.46 60.82
N LYS A 232 20.00 -69.71 61.01
CA LYS A 232 21.28 -70.25 61.50
C LYS A 232 21.18 -70.85 62.91
N PHE A 233 20.40 -70.25 63.79
CA PHE A 233 20.17 -70.78 65.13
C PHE A 233 19.39 -72.10 65.09
N VAL A 234 18.37 -72.18 64.25
CA VAL A 234 17.60 -73.42 64.03
C VAL A 234 18.50 -74.51 63.48
N GLU A 235 19.29 -74.23 62.44
CA GLU A 235 20.28 -75.17 61.89
C GLU A 235 21.29 -75.65 62.96
N ALA A 236 21.79 -74.74 63.80
CA ALA A 236 22.72 -75.08 64.88
C ALA A 236 22.04 -75.85 66.03
N ALA A 237 20.75 -75.64 66.27
CA ALA A 237 19.97 -76.31 67.31
C ALA A 237 19.41 -77.67 66.86
N GLU A 238 19.28 -77.93 65.55
CA GLU A 238 18.88 -79.23 65.01
C GLU A 238 19.69 -80.43 65.55
N PRO A 239 21.04 -80.41 65.61
CA PRO A 239 21.81 -81.51 66.18
C PRO A 239 21.55 -81.69 67.67
N ILE A 240 21.40 -80.62 68.43
CA ILE A 240 21.09 -80.67 69.87
C ILE A 240 19.69 -81.27 70.10
N LYS A 241 18.71 -80.86 69.28
CA LYS A 241 17.35 -81.43 69.29
C LYS A 241 17.34 -82.92 68.94
N LYS A 242 18.17 -83.35 67.98
CA LYS A 242 18.33 -84.78 67.64
C LYS A 242 18.88 -85.59 68.80
N VAL A 243 19.84 -85.06 69.56
CA VAL A 243 20.42 -85.73 70.74
C VAL A 243 19.41 -85.80 71.91
N LEU A 244 18.71 -84.70 72.19
CA LEU A 244 17.67 -84.67 73.24
C LEU A 244 16.43 -85.52 72.91
N ALA A 245 16.05 -85.61 71.63
CA ALA A 245 14.95 -86.47 71.19
C ALA A 245 15.32 -87.97 71.15
N THR A 246 16.60 -88.31 71.29
CA THR A 246 17.07 -89.70 71.43
C THR A 246 17.23 -90.16 72.88
N GLU A 247 16.91 -89.31 73.87
CA GLU A 247 16.95 -89.65 75.31
C GLU A 247 15.55 -89.91 75.93
N GLU A 248 14.54 -90.21 75.10
CA GLU A 248 13.28 -90.89 75.52
C GLU A 248 13.18 -92.29 74.92
#